data_AF-A0A955GGW7-F1
#
_entry.id   AF-A0A955GGW7-F1
#
_cell.length_a   1.000
_cell.length_b   1.000
_cell.length_c   1.000
_cell.angle_alpha   90.00
_cell.angle_beta   90.00
_cell.angle_gamma   90.00
#
_symmetry.space_group_name_H-M   'P 1'
#
loop_
_entity.id
_entity.type
_entity.pdbx_description
1 polymer ?
#
loop_
_entity_poly.entity_id
_entity_poly.type
_entity_poly.pdbx_seq_one_letter_code
_entity_poly.pdbx_strand_id
1 'polypeptide(L)'
;MKQFSIHMWKHHQELVVLAITSFFLLAGVVQYAIGLTYVLRLTPVVIGIIAALVMLYWHAPPRRKASLIMVAFLVGFIVEIVGVNTGVLFGDYTYGSAMGLKIAGVPILIGITWALVTIAAWQIVSMSPYSRGAKIFLAACLVVIFDLILEQYATAFGLWQWDGGI
;
A
#
# COMPACT_ATOMS: atom_id res chain seq x y z
N MET A 1 25.43 -8.83 25.11
CA MET A 1 24.05 -9.14 25.57
C MET A 1 23.02 -8.03 25.28
N LYS A 2 23.25 -6.75 25.64
CA LYS A 2 22.27 -5.66 25.36
C LYS A 2 21.96 -5.44 23.88
N GLN A 3 22.95 -5.46 22.98
CA GLN A 3 22.71 -5.30 21.54
C GLN A 3 21.91 -6.46 20.91
N PHE A 4 22.14 -7.70 21.37
CA PHE A 4 21.42 -8.88 20.89
C PHE A 4 19.94 -8.86 21.33
N SER A 5 19.68 -8.43 22.57
CA SER A 5 18.33 -8.23 23.10
C SER A 5 17.55 -7.12 22.39
N ILE A 6 18.20 -5.99 22.06
CA ILE A 6 17.58 -4.89 21.29
C ILE A 6 17.26 -5.34 19.85
N HIS A 7 18.14 -6.12 19.23
CA HIS A 7 17.93 -6.64 17.88
C HIS A 7 16.78 -7.65 17.82
N MET A 8 16.71 -8.60 18.76
CA MET A 8 15.58 -9.52 18.89
C MET A 8 14.26 -8.77 19.16
N TRP A 9 14.25 -7.79 20.05
CA TRP A 9 13.05 -7.04 20.39
C TRP A 9 12.47 -6.30 19.17
N LYS A 10 13.32 -5.69 18.34
CA LYS A 10 12.90 -5.05 17.08
C LYS A 10 12.31 -6.06 16.09
N HIS A 11 12.93 -7.22 15.93
CA HIS A 11 12.42 -8.27 15.05
C HIS A 11 11.04 -8.81 15.49
N HIS A 12 10.79 -8.96 16.79
CA HIS A 12 9.47 -9.35 17.30
C HIS A 12 8.39 -8.30 17.02
N GLN A 13 8.73 -7.02 17.13
CA GLN A 13 7.82 -5.92 16.82
C GLN A 13 7.43 -5.89 15.33
N GLU A 14 8.37 -6.12 14.43
CA GLU A 14 8.12 -6.20 12.98
C GLU A 14 7.19 -7.38 12.62
N LEU A 15 7.40 -8.56 13.23
CA LEU A 15 6.53 -9.72 13.04
C LEU A 15 5.11 -9.48 13.52
N VAL A 16 4.94 -8.78 14.65
CA VAL A 16 3.61 -8.40 15.17
C VAL A 16 2.89 -7.46 14.21
N VAL A 17 3.58 -6.48 13.62
CA VAL A 17 2.99 -5.57 12.62
C VAL A 17 2.55 -6.30 11.37
N LEU A 18 3.41 -7.19 10.87
CA LEU A 18 3.10 -8.02 9.70
C LEU A 18 1.89 -8.92 9.98
N ALA A 19 1.84 -9.53 11.17
CA ALA A 19 0.71 -10.36 11.58
C ALA A 19 -0.59 -9.54 11.67
N ILE A 20 -0.57 -8.37 12.30
CA ILE A 20 -1.75 -7.49 12.45
C ILE A 20 -2.21 -7.00 11.07
N THR A 21 -1.30 -6.55 10.22
CA THR A 21 -1.61 -6.08 8.87
C THR A 21 -2.21 -7.19 8.02
N SER A 22 -1.58 -8.38 8.04
CA SER A 22 -2.07 -9.56 7.32
C SER A 22 -3.45 -9.99 7.83
N PHE A 23 -3.68 -9.95 9.14
CA PHE A 23 -4.96 -10.26 9.75
C PHE A 23 -6.06 -9.31 9.25
N PHE A 24 -5.85 -7.99 9.26
CA PHE A 24 -6.86 -7.03 8.78
C PHE A 24 -7.16 -7.19 7.29
N LEU A 25 -6.14 -7.43 6.46
CA LEU A 25 -6.32 -7.66 5.02
C LEU A 25 -7.09 -8.96 4.75
N LEU A 26 -6.68 -10.08 5.38
CA LEU A 26 -7.36 -11.37 5.23
C LEU A 26 -8.78 -11.35 5.77
N ALA A 27 -9.00 -10.72 6.94
CA ALA A 27 -10.32 -10.58 7.52
C ALA A 27 -11.26 -9.80 6.60
N GLY A 28 -10.76 -8.76 5.91
CA GLY A 28 -11.53 -8.01 4.92
C GLY A 28 -11.96 -8.87 3.73
N VAL A 29 -11.02 -9.63 3.17
CA VAL A 29 -11.27 -10.56 2.05
C VAL A 29 -12.28 -11.64 2.44
N VAL A 30 -12.11 -12.27 3.60
CA VAL A 30 -13.01 -13.33 4.10
C VAL A 30 -14.42 -12.77 4.34
N GLN A 31 -14.54 -11.60 4.99
CA GLN A 31 -15.83 -10.94 5.22
C GLN A 31 -16.56 -10.65 3.92
N TYR A 32 -15.86 -10.13 2.90
CA TYR A 32 -16.46 -9.91 1.59
C TYR A 32 -16.89 -11.23 0.93
N ALA A 33 -16.04 -12.26 0.98
CA ALA A 33 -16.31 -13.57 0.38
C ALA A 33 -17.55 -14.27 0.97
N ILE A 34 -17.87 -14.02 2.25
CA ILE A 34 -19.10 -14.54 2.90
C ILE A 34 -20.31 -13.61 2.72
N GLY A 35 -20.21 -12.57 1.89
CA GLY A 35 -21.31 -11.68 1.51
C GLY A 35 -21.43 -10.38 2.32
N LEU A 36 -20.51 -10.08 3.24
CA LEU A 36 -20.54 -8.86 4.06
C LEU A 36 -19.95 -7.66 3.30
N THR A 37 -20.67 -7.16 2.31
CA THR A 37 -20.21 -6.07 1.43
C THR A 37 -19.96 -4.73 2.15
N TYR A 38 -20.53 -4.53 3.35
CA TYR A 38 -20.27 -3.32 4.16
C TYR A 38 -18.80 -3.16 4.53
N VAL A 39 -18.02 -4.26 4.53
CA VAL A 39 -16.59 -4.25 4.85
C VAL A 39 -15.79 -3.32 3.92
N LEU A 40 -16.26 -3.11 2.69
CA LEU A 40 -15.62 -2.20 1.74
C LEU A 40 -15.67 -0.73 2.19
N ARG A 41 -16.64 -0.35 3.03
CA ARG A 41 -16.70 0.99 3.64
C ARG A 41 -15.64 1.18 4.71
N LEU A 42 -15.08 0.09 5.23
CA LEU A 42 -13.99 0.10 6.19
C LEU A 42 -12.61 0.21 5.51
N THR A 43 -12.53 0.10 4.18
CA THR A 43 -11.27 0.22 3.43
C THR A 43 -10.45 1.46 3.83
N PRO A 44 -11.04 2.66 3.98
CA PRO A 44 -10.26 3.82 4.43
C PRO A 44 -9.70 3.69 5.84
N VAL A 45 -10.46 3.06 6.74
CA VAL A 45 -10.03 2.82 8.12
C VAL A 45 -8.90 1.80 8.15
N VAL A 46 -9.03 0.70 7.41
CA VAL A 46 -8.00 -0.35 7.33
C VAL A 46 -6.70 0.21 6.75
N ILE A 47 -6.76 0.95 5.64
CA ILE A 47 -5.58 1.61 5.06
C ILE A 47 -4.97 2.60 6.07
N GLY A 48 -5.79 3.36 6.79
CA GLY A 48 -5.32 4.27 7.83
C GLY A 48 -4.61 3.55 8.99
N ILE A 49 -5.12 2.40 9.44
CA ILE A 49 -4.47 1.56 10.46
C ILE A 49 -3.12 1.05 9.95
N ILE A 50 -3.07 0.51 8.72
CA ILE A 50 -1.83 0.04 8.11
C ILE A 50 -0.83 1.20 8.00
N ALA A 51 -1.30 2.39 7.62
CA ALA A 51 -0.47 3.59 7.56
C ALA A 51 0.15 3.93 8.92
N ALA A 52 -0.67 3.92 9.97
CA ALA A 52 -0.23 4.20 11.33
C ALA A 52 0.80 3.16 11.81
N LEU A 53 0.58 1.88 11.51
CA LEU A 53 1.53 0.82 11.83
C LEU A 53 2.87 1.01 11.11
N VAL A 54 2.87 1.25 9.79
CA VAL A 54 4.11 1.53 9.06
C VAL A 54 4.85 2.74 9.67
N MET A 55 4.13 3.79 10.05
CA MET A 55 4.70 4.99 10.68
C MET A 55 5.34 4.72 12.04
N LEU A 56 4.68 3.94 12.89
CA LEU A 56 5.12 3.62 14.25
C LEU A 56 6.39 2.76 14.24
N TYR A 57 6.43 1.77 13.35
CA TYR A 57 7.48 0.73 13.36
C TYR A 57 8.65 1.02 12.42
N TRP A 58 8.48 1.92 11.46
CA TRP A 58 9.62 2.40 10.69
C TRP A 58 10.59 3.15 11.61
N HIS A 59 11.82 2.68 11.79
CA HIS A 59 12.81 3.42 12.58
C HIS A 59 13.63 4.38 11.69
N ALA A 60 13.12 5.60 11.50
CA ALA A 60 13.81 6.67 10.78
C ALA A 60 13.54 8.05 11.42
N PRO A 61 14.40 9.06 11.21
CA PRO A 61 14.17 10.42 11.71
C PRO A 61 12.82 10.97 11.21
N PRO A 62 11.98 11.60 12.06
CA PRO A 62 10.62 12.03 11.69
C PRO A 62 10.57 12.89 10.42
N ARG A 63 11.49 13.85 10.27
CA ARG A 63 11.59 14.70 9.09
C ARG A 63 11.86 13.90 7.81
N ARG A 64 12.72 12.89 7.90
CA ARG A 64 13.07 12.03 6.76
C ARG A 64 11.94 11.07 6.39
N LYS A 65 11.21 10.56 7.38
CA LYS A 65 10.00 9.76 7.14
C LYS A 65 8.96 10.59 6.38
N ALA A 66 8.64 11.77 6.91
CA ALA A 66 7.64 12.65 6.34
C ALA A 66 8.02 13.06 4.92
N SER A 67 9.29 13.39 4.66
CA SER A 67 9.72 13.76 3.31
C SER A 67 9.62 12.58 2.33
N LEU A 68 10.05 11.39 2.72
CA LEU A 68 9.97 10.20 1.85
C LEU A 68 8.53 9.79 1.56
N ILE A 69 7.66 9.85 2.56
CA ILE A 69 6.23 9.57 2.40
C ILE A 69 5.57 10.59 1.50
N MET A 70 5.87 11.88 1.71
CA MET A 70 5.33 12.95 0.88
C MET A 70 5.78 12.80 -0.58
N VAL A 71 7.06 12.48 -0.81
CA VAL A 71 7.55 12.25 -2.18
C VAL A 71 6.88 11.03 -2.81
N ALA A 72 6.80 9.90 -2.11
CA ALA A 72 6.16 8.70 -2.64
C ALA A 72 4.66 8.92 -2.91
N PHE A 73 3.97 9.63 -2.01
CA PHE A 73 2.57 10.03 -2.17
C PHE A 73 2.41 10.90 -3.41
N LEU A 74 3.17 11.99 -3.53
CA LEU A 74 3.00 12.95 -4.62
C LEU A 74 3.32 12.31 -5.97
N VAL A 75 4.41 11.55 -6.06
CA VAL A 75 4.79 10.86 -7.31
C VAL A 75 3.71 9.85 -7.69
N GLY A 76 3.32 8.96 -6.79
CA GLY A 76 2.28 7.96 -7.08
C GLY A 76 0.95 8.60 -7.46
N PHE A 77 0.51 9.62 -6.69
CA PHE A 77 -0.77 10.28 -6.92
C PHE A 77 -0.81 11.10 -8.23
N ILE A 78 0.29 11.79 -8.58
CA ILE A 78 0.36 12.53 -9.84
C ILE A 78 0.36 11.56 -11.03
N VAL A 79 1.13 10.48 -10.95
CA VAL A 79 1.14 9.44 -12.00
C VAL A 79 -0.24 8.84 -12.16
N GLU A 80 -0.95 8.58 -11.05
CA GLU A 80 -2.32 8.08 -11.06
C GLU A 80 -3.30 9.06 -11.72
N ILE A 81 -3.22 10.35 -11.38
CA ILE A 81 -4.05 11.40 -11.99
C ILE A 81 -3.80 11.47 -13.49
N VAL A 82 -2.53 11.43 -13.92
CA VAL A 82 -2.19 11.40 -15.34
C VAL A 82 -2.76 10.14 -16.00
N GLY A 83 -2.62 8.99 -15.36
CA GLY A 83 -3.17 7.72 -15.85
C GLY A 83 -4.67 7.80 -16.08
N VAL A 84 -5.45 8.11 -15.04
CA VAL A 84 -6.92 8.16 -15.09
C VAL A 84 -7.46 9.20 -16.06
N ASN A 85 -6.82 10.37 -16.16
CA ASN A 85 -7.35 11.46 -16.99
C ASN A 85 -6.89 11.40 -18.45
N THR A 86 -5.84 10.64 -18.76
CA THR A 86 -5.31 10.55 -20.14
C THR A 86 -5.48 9.18 -20.78
N GLY A 87 -5.67 8.12 -19.99
CA GLY A 87 -5.69 6.74 -20.47
C GLY A 87 -4.34 6.21 -20.97
N VAL A 88 -3.31 7.06 -21.08
CA VAL A 88 -2.04 6.72 -21.76
C VAL A 88 -1.19 5.72 -20.98
N LEU A 89 -1.22 5.78 -19.65
CA LEU A 89 -0.35 4.96 -18.80
C LEU A 89 -0.90 3.57 -18.54
N PHE A 90 -2.20 3.49 -18.23
CA PHE A 90 -2.82 2.27 -17.72
C PHE A 90 -4.00 1.81 -18.57
N GLY A 91 -4.50 2.64 -19.51
CA GLY A 91 -5.79 2.46 -20.16
C GLY A 91 -6.90 3.25 -19.46
N ASP A 92 -8.12 3.13 -19.97
CA ASP A 92 -9.29 3.85 -19.46
C ASP A 92 -9.96 3.07 -18.31
N TYR A 93 -10.02 3.67 -17.13
CA TYR A 93 -10.70 3.13 -15.95
C TYR A 93 -11.19 4.26 -15.05
N THR A 94 -12.18 3.95 -14.22
CA THR A 94 -12.74 4.91 -13.26
C THR A 94 -12.79 4.34 -11.85
N TYR A 95 -12.42 5.18 -10.88
CA TYR A 95 -12.52 4.83 -9.47
C TYR A 95 -13.98 4.82 -9.00
N GLY A 96 -14.34 3.85 -8.17
CA GLY A 96 -15.62 3.78 -7.45
C GLY A 96 -15.71 4.80 -6.29
N SER A 97 -16.83 4.79 -5.55
CA SER A 97 -17.06 5.72 -4.44
C SER A 97 -16.54 5.23 -3.07
N ALA A 98 -16.16 3.96 -2.96
CA ALA A 98 -15.81 3.31 -1.69
C ALA A 98 -14.57 3.91 -1.00
N MET A 99 -13.66 4.52 -1.77
CA MET A 99 -12.42 5.10 -1.25
C MET A 99 -12.52 6.56 -0.81
N GLY A 100 -13.73 7.14 -0.77
CA GLY A 100 -13.96 8.48 -0.23
C GLY A 100 -13.54 9.62 -1.18
N LEU A 101 -12.88 10.65 -0.63
CA LEU A 101 -12.61 11.91 -1.32
C LEU A 101 -11.66 11.72 -2.52
N LYS A 102 -12.07 12.27 -3.67
CA LYS A 102 -11.30 12.24 -4.92
C LYS A 102 -10.79 13.63 -5.29
N ILE A 103 -9.63 13.68 -5.91
CA ILE A 103 -9.08 14.86 -6.59
C ILE A 103 -8.81 14.45 -8.03
N ALA A 104 -9.35 15.20 -9.00
CA ALA A 104 -9.21 14.89 -10.43
C ALA A 104 -9.57 13.43 -10.79
N GLY A 105 -10.65 12.90 -10.19
CA GLY A 105 -11.12 11.52 -10.42
C GLY A 105 -10.42 10.44 -9.59
N VAL A 106 -9.30 10.76 -8.92
CA VAL A 106 -8.50 9.79 -8.16
C VAL A 106 -8.71 9.95 -6.65
N PRO A 107 -9.06 8.87 -5.91
CA PRO A 107 -9.16 8.91 -4.45
C PRO A 107 -7.82 9.25 -3.80
N ILE A 108 -7.80 10.18 -2.85
CA ILE A 108 -6.57 10.56 -2.11
C ILE A 108 -5.91 9.33 -1.46
N LEU A 109 -6.73 8.35 -1.06
CA LEU A 109 -6.26 7.10 -0.49
C LEU A 109 -5.34 6.30 -1.42
N ILE A 110 -5.46 6.43 -2.73
CA ILE A 110 -4.56 5.74 -3.67
C ILE A 110 -3.13 6.26 -3.53
N GLY A 111 -2.94 7.58 -3.44
CA GLY A 111 -1.62 8.16 -3.17
C GLY A 111 -1.04 7.70 -1.83
N ILE A 112 -1.89 7.56 -0.81
CA ILE A 112 -1.49 7.04 0.51
C ILE A 112 -1.03 5.59 0.35
N THR A 113 -1.83 4.74 -0.31
CA THR A 113 -1.49 3.33 -0.54
C THR A 113 -0.17 3.20 -1.29
N TRP A 114 0.04 3.94 -2.38
CA TRP A 114 1.31 3.97 -3.12
C TRP A 114 2.51 4.30 -2.22
N ALA A 115 2.39 5.31 -1.35
CA ALA A 115 3.45 5.65 -0.42
C ALA A 115 3.75 4.50 0.56
N LEU A 116 2.70 3.88 1.12
CA LEU A 116 2.83 2.82 2.10
C LEU A 116 3.45 1.56 1.52
N VAL A 117 2.96 1.08 0.38
CA VAL A 117 3.45 -0.15 -0.25
C VAL A 117 4.90 0.01 -0.71
N THR A 118 5.26 1.19 -1.20
CA THR A 118 6.65 1.50 -1.60
C THR A 118 7.60 1.45 -0.41
N ILE A 119 7.20 2.03 0.72
CA ILE A 119 8.02 2.03 1.95
C ILE A 119 8.11 0.64 2.55
N ALA A 120 6.99 -0.09 2.60
CA ALA A 120 6.94 -1.46 3.10
C ALA A 120 7.84 -2.37 2.26
N ALA A 121 7.75 -2.30 0.93
CA ALA A 121 8.58 -3.06 0.02
C ALA A 121 10.07 -2.74 0.21
N TRP A 122 10.42 -1.45 0.35
CA TRP A 122 11.79 -1.06 0.64
C TRP A 122 12.27 -1.62 1.98
N GLN A 123 11.45 -1.59 3.04
CA GLN A 123 11.83 -2.14 4.34
C GLN A 123 12.13 -3.64 4.26
N ILE A 124 11.26 -4.42 3.61
CA ILE A 124 11.44 -5.86 3.41
C ILE A 124 12.78 -6.14 2.72
N VAL A 125 13.06 -5.43 1.63
CA VAL A 125 14.26 -5.66 0.83
C VAL A 125 15.51 -5.07 1.48
N SER A 126 15.40 -4.03 2.30
CA SER A 126 16.54 -3.31 2.88
C SER A 126 17.40 -4.19 3.78
N MET A 127 16.81 -5.23 4.38
CA MET A 127 17.47 -6.20 5.27
C MET A 127 18.29 -7.26 4.52
N SER A 128 18.12 -7.39 3.20
CA SER A 128 18.86 -8.37 2.40
C SER A 128 20.35 -7.98 2.23
N PRO A 129 21.25 -8.94 1.96
CA PRO A 129 22.67 -8.64 1.71
C PRO A 129 22.96 -8.08 0.31
N TYR A 130 21.93 -7.83 -0.50
CA TYR A 130 22.09 -7.38 -1.90
C TYR A 130 22.64 -5.96 -2.04
N SER A 131 23.20 -5.66 -3.21
CA SER A 131 23.69 -4.32 -3.55
C SER A 131 22.54 -3.30 -3.58
N ARG A 132 22.84 -2.00 -3.42
CA ARG A 132 21.81 -0.94 -3.44
C ARG A 132 20.95 -0.98 -4.70
N GLY A 133 21.56 -1.17 -5.87
CA GLY A 133 20.82 -1.27 -7.14
C GLY A 133 19.88 -2.47 -7.18
N ALA A 134 20.36 -3.65 -6.77
CA ALA A 134 19.53 -4.84 -6.68
C ALA A 134 18.37 -4.68 -5.67
N LYS A 135 18.59 -3.98 -4.55
CA LYS A 135 17.53 -3.67 -3.58
C LYS A 135 16.43 -2.78 -4.16
N ILE A 136 16.81 -1.74 -4.91
CA ILE A 136 15.82 -0.86 -5.58
C ILE A 136 15.00 -1.67 -6.58
N PHE A 137 15.66 -2.49 -7.40
CA PHE A 137 14.99 -3.34 -8.37
C PHE A 137 14.02 -4.33 -7.70
N LEU A 138 14.48 -5.05 -6.68
CA LEU A 138 13.64 -6.00 -5.94
C LEU A 138 12.45 -5.33 -5.24
N ALA A 139 12.65 -4.14 -4.65
CA ALA A 139 11.55 -3.40 -4.05
C ALA A 139 10.52 -2.96 -5.09
N ALA A 140 10.95 -2.48 -6.26
CA ALA A 140 10.06 -2.14 -7.36
C ALA A 140 9.27 -3.37 -7.85
N CYS A 141 9.94 -4.51 -8.06
CA CYS A 141 9.27 -5.75 -8.43
C CYS A 141 8.23 -6.18 -7.39
N LEU A 142 8.55 -6.06 -6.10
CA LEU A 142 7.62 -6.41 -5.03
C LEU A 142 6.36 -5.53 -5.03
N VAL A 143 6.52 -4.22 -5.28
CA VAL A 143 5.39 -3.31 -5.42
C VAL A 143 4.52 -3.68 -6.63
N VAL A 144 5.13 -3.97 -7.78
CA VAL A 144 4.38 -4.37 -8.99
C VAL A 144 3.66 -5.71 -8.77
N ILE A 145 4.31 -6.70 -8.16
CA ILE A 145 3.66 -7.99 -7.85
C ILE A 145 2.49 -7.79 -6.90
N PHE A 146 2.65 -6.95 -5.88
CA PHE A 146 1.56 -6.61 -4.98
C PHE A 146 0.38 -5.98 -5.73
N ASP A 147 0.66 -5.05 -6.64
CA ASP A 147 -0.34 -4.36 -7.44
C ASP A 147 -1.11 -5.33 -8.36
N LEU A 148 -0.40 -6.23 -9.05
CA LEU A 148 -1.03 -7.26 -9.89
C LEU A 148 -1.96 -8.19 -9.11
N ILE A 149 -1.63 -8.52 -7.86
CA ILE A 149 -2.48 -9.33 -6.99
C ILE A 149 -3.68 -8.49 -6.53
N LEU A 150 -3.44 -7.24 -6.10
CA LEU A 150 -4.47 -6.31 -5.63
C LEU A 150 -5.53 -6.06 -6.69
N GLU A 151 -5.11 -5.88 -7.94
CA GLU A 151 -5.96 -5.59 -9.11
C GLU A 151 -7.13 -6.58 -9.21
N GLN A 152 -6.85 -7.88 -9.08
CA GLN A 152 -7.85 -8.95 -9.17
C GLN A 152 -8.97 -8.82 -8.14
N TYR A 153 -8.63 -8.38 -6.93
CA TYR A 153 -9.61 -8.20 -5.86
C TYR A 153 -10.30 -6.83 -5.97
N ALA A 154 -9.56 -5.81 -6.40
CA ALA A 154 -10.07 -4.46 -6.44
C ALA A 154 -11.18 -4.27 -7.50
N THR A 155 -11.00 -4.84 -8.69
CA THR A 155 -12.04 -4.86 -9.72
C THR A 155 -13.22 -5.73 -9.28
N ALA A 156 -12.97 -6.90 -8.70
CA ALA A 156 -14.00 -7.79 -8.14
C ALA A 156 -14.81 -7.15 -7.00
N PHE A 157 -14.20 -6.23 -6.24
CA PHE A 157 -14.84 -5.46 -5.17
C PHE A 157 -15.43 -4.14 -5.65
N GLY A 158 -15.30 -3.80 -6.94
CA GLY A 158 -15.80 -2.56 -7.52
C GLY A 158 -15.12 -1.30 -6.98
N LEU A 159 -13.85 -1.43 -6.55
CA LEU A 159 -13.05 -0.28 -6.10
C LEU A 159 -12.68 0.64 -7.26
N TRP A 160 -12.44 0.06 -8.43
CA TRP A 160 -12.38 0.72 -9.73
C TRP A 160 -12.88 -0.23 -10.82
N GLN A 161 -13.19 0.30 -11.99
CA GLN A 161 -13.70 -0.46 -13.13
C GLN A 161 -13.04 0.02 -14.42
N TRP A 162 -12.59 -0.94 -15.23
CA TRP A 162 -12.04 -0.71 -16.56
C TRP A 162 -13.16 -0.43 -17.56
N ASP A 163 -12.94 0.56 -18.43
CA ASP A 163 -13.82 0.79 -19.57
C ASP A 163 -13.62 -0.35 -20.57
N GLY A 164 -14.59 -1.29 -20.60
CA GLY A 164 -14.50 -2.53 -21.38
C GLY A 164 -14.91 -3.79 -20.61
N GLY A 165 -15.08 -3.71 -19.29
CA GLY A 165 -15.68 -4.77 -18.47
C GLY A 165 -14.81 -6.00 -18.23
N ILE A 166 -13.47 -5.85 -18.26
CA ILE A 166 -12.51 -6.89 -17.86
C ILE A 166 -12.05 -6.62 -16.42
#